data_AF-A0A1I1TDZ4-F1
#
_entry.id   AF-A0A1I1TDZ4-F1
#
_cell.length_a   1.000
_cell.length_b   1.000
_cell.length_c   1.000
_cell.angle_alpha   90.00
_cell.angle_beta   90.00
_cell.angle_gamma   90.00
#
_symmetry.space_group_name_H-M   'P 1'
#
loop_
_entity.id
_entity.type
_entity.pdbx_description
1 polymer ?
#
loop_
_entity_poly.entity_id
_entity_poly.type
_entity_poly.pdbx_seq_one_letter_code
_entity_poly.pdbx_strand_id
1 'polypeptide(L)'
;MRCPGAKMAPFAMAQTLRMPSPNPSALSPIPRRAVLCALVAAACTGLAACGGSDGSDLIARDDFSGGTARWKIEQQDAAGTVTATGGVLDIVQPSGATLWFRQPFAGDYEIRFTATPIPATFAGTRFVDRISDLNMFWNATDPRTADGDPTRGTFDGSLNAYNPVRLYYVGFGANGNTTTRLRRNDGTDSRPQITGYAAPGSATADDRAGAMTAATTLVAGQPTRVRIVSRAATAGDPATLRWYANDALVFSYADPSPYREGWFALRTTTSHFQIRDFEVRRLAPGA
;
A
#
# COMPACT_ATOMS: atom_id res chain seq x y z
N MET A 1 7.86 -45.06 -46.51
CA MET A 1 9.01 -44.89 -45.60
C MET A 1 8.53 -45.10 -44.18
N ARG A 2 9.31 -45.83 -43.38
CA ARG A 2 8.93 -46.50 -42.14
C ARG A 2 8.96 -45.58 -40.92
N CYS A 3 7.96 -45.69 -40.05
CA CYS A 3 8.06 -45.36 -38.62
C CYS A 3 8.70 -46.54 -37.86
N PRO A 4 9.55 -46.31 -36.84
CA PRO A 4 9.76 -47.26 -35.74
C PRO A 4 8.87 -46.83 -34.56
N GLY A 5 8.20 -47.68 -33.78
CA GLY A 5 8.53 -49.04 -33.37
C GLY A 5 8.85 -49.04 -31.87
N ALA A 6 7.86 -48.77 -31.00
CA ALA A 6 8.02 -48.87 -29.55
C ALA A 6 7.54 -50.24 -29.05
N LYS A 7 8.47 -51.01 -28.47
CA LYS A 7 8.22 -52.31 -27.84
C LYS A 7 7.72 -52.13 -26.41
N MET A 8 6.68 -52.88 -26.06
CA MET A 8 6.14 -53.09 -24.72
C MET A 8 6.80 -54.28 -24.02
N ALA A 9 6.70 -54.26 -22.67
CA ALA A 9 6.68 -55.37 -21.68
C ALA A 9 7.84 -55.37 -20.65
N PRO A 10 7.66 -55.93 -19.43
CA PRO A 10 6.46 -55.95 -18.57
C PRO A 10 6.73 -55.69 -17.06
N PHE A 11 5.62 -55.60 -16.33
CA PHE A 11 5.37 -55.77 -14.89
C PHE A 11 6.41 -56.50 -14.02
N ALA A 12 6.69 -55.94 -12.83
CA ALA A 12 7.08 -56.71 -11.64
C ALA A 12 6.65 -56.00 -10.32
N MET A 13 5.73 -56.70 -9.64
CA MET A 13 5.45 -56.86 -8.20
C MET A 13 5.62 -55.73 -7.16
N ALA A 14 4.55 -55.65 -6.36
CA ALA A 14 4.40 -54.96 -5.10
C ALA A 14 5.32 -55.49 -3.98
N GLN A 15 5.78 -54.57 -3.12
CA GLN A 15 6.14 -54.87 -1.73
C GLN A 15 5.58 -53.80 -0.80
N THR A 16 4.76 -54.27 0.14
CA THR A 16 4.06 -53.53 1.17
C THR A 16 5.02 -53.25 2.33
N LEU A 17 5.48 -52.00 2.51
CA LEU A 17 6.19 -51.62 3.73
C LEU A 17 5.19 -51.32 4.85
N ARG A 18 5.23 -52.14 5.90
CA ARG A 18 4.49 -51.97 7.16
C ARG A 18 5.06 -50.81 7.97
N MET A 19 4.19 -49.93 8.46
CA MET A 19 4.51 -48.97 9.51
C MET A 19 4.54 -49.66 10.89
N PRO A 20 5.46 -49.31 11.81
CA PRO A 20 5.41 -49.77 13.19
C PRO A 20 4.43 -48.91 14.02
N SER A 21 3.58 -49.58 14.80
CA SER A 21 2.66 -49.00 15.78
C SER A 21 3.39 -48.59 17.07
N PRO A 22 2.91 -47.56 17.81
CA PRO A 22 3.48 -47.18 19.09
C PRO A 22 2.95 -48.05 20.23
N ASN A 23 3.86 -48.49 21.11
CA ASN A 23 3.55 -49.27 22.31
C ASN A 23 3.33 -48.32 23.51
N PRO A 24 2.26 -48.48 24.32
CA PRO A 24 2.01 -47.64 25.49
C PRO A 24 2.58 -48.28 26.78
N SER A 25 2.77 -47.44 27.79
CA SER A 25 2.92 -47.75 29.24
C SER A 25 4.35 -47.75 29.80
N ALA A 26 4.62 -46.77 30.66
CA ALA A 26 5.09 -46.99 32.04
C ALA A 26 5.18 -45.66 32.82
N LEU A 27 4.26 -45.47 33.76
CA LEU A 27 4.34 -44.51 34.87
C LEU A 27 4.99 -45.20 36.07
N SER A 28 5.87 -44.48 36.80
CA SER A 28 6.15 -44.52 38.27
C SER A 28 7.65 -44.22 38.56
N PRO A 29 8.06 -43.89 39.80
CA PRO A 29 7.85 -42.62 40.49
C PRO A 29 9.18 -41.94 40.92
N ILE A 30 9.04 -40.73 41.47
CA ILE A 30 10.04 -39.76 41.95
C ILE A 30 10.99 -40.31 43.03
N PRO A 31 12.25 -39.84 43.09
CA PRO A 31 12.90 -39.56 44.38
C PRO A 31 13.21 -38.06 44.57
N ARG A 32 12.82 -37.58 45.76
CA ARG A 32 13.04 -36.23 46.28
C ARG A 32 14.54 -35.98 46.49
N ARG A 33 15.09 -34.93 45.87
CA ARG A 33 16.29 -34.24 46.37
C ARG A 33 16.05 -32.75 46.34
N ALA A 34 16.05 -32.16 47.54
CA ALA A 34 16.01 -30.73 47.76
C ALA A 34 17.29 -30.11 47.21
N VAL A 35 17.15 -29.20 46.25
CA VAL A 35 18.22 -28.28 45.86
C VAL A 35 17.69 -26.88 46.16
N LEU A 36 18.27 -26.30 47.20
CA LEU A 36 18.09 -24.92 47.60
C LEU A 36 18.86 -24.05 46.59
N CYS A 37 18.19 -23.52 45.57
CA CYS A 37 18.73 -22.49 44.70
C CYS A 37 18.12 -21.14 45.08
N ALA A 38 18.96 -20.25 45.59
CA ALA A 38 18.64 -18.87 45.86
C ALA A 38 18.23 -18.16 44.56
N LEU A 39 16.97 -17.77 44.45
CA LEU A 39 16.50 -16.84 43.43
C LEU A 39 16.72 -15.42 43.92
N VAL A 40 17.73 -14.77 43.34
CA VAL A 40 17.88 -13.31 43.37
C VAL A 40 16.63 -12.71 42.73
N ALA A 41 15.86 -11.96 43.53
CA ALA A 41 14.75 -11.17 43.04
C ALA A 41 15.30 -10.01 42.20
N ALA A 42 15.45 -10.24 40.89
CA ALA A 42 15.57 -9.15 39.93
C ALA A 42 14.20 -8.47 39.87
N ALA A 43 14.09 -7.30 40.49
CA ALA A 43 12.98 -6.39 40.31
C ALA A 43 12.98 -5.91 38.86
N CYS A 44 12.31 -6.66 37.98
CA CYS A 44 11.89 -6.15 36.68
C CYS A 44 10.77 -5.14 36.94
N THR A 45 11.12 -3.87 37.16
CA THR A 45 10.23 -2.76 36.86
C THR A 45 9.99 -2.77 35.36
N GLY A 46 9.02 -3.59 34.93
CA GLY A 46 8.44 -3.48 33.61
C GLY A 46 7.80 -2.11 33.50
N LEU A 47 8.49 -1.18 32.85
CA LEU A 47 7.86 -0.01 32.26
C LEU A 47 6.83 -0.53 31.27
N ALA A 48 5.60 -0.69 31.73
CA ALA A 48 4.42 -0.70 30.89
C ALA A 48 4.31 0.69 30.26
N ALA A 49 5.09 0.96 29.21
CA ALA A 49 4.74 1.96 28.23
C ALA A 49 3.68 1.36 27.31
N CYS A 50 2.52 1.03 27.88
CA CYS A 50 1.27 0.99 27.13
C CYS A 50 0.90 2.45 26.86
N GLY A 51 1.64 3.09 25.94
CA GLY A 51 1.19 4.29 25.27
C GLY A 51 0.06 3.90 24.33
N GLY A 52 -1.09 3.54 24.89
CA GLY A 52 -2.33 3.54 24.15
C GLY A 52 -2.51 4.95 23.64
N SER A 53 -2.35 5.15 22.34
CA SER A 53 -2.75 6.40 21.71
C SER A 53 -4.24 6.56 21.98
N ASP A 54 -4.59 7.49 22.87
CA ASP A 54 -5.97 7.87 23.10
C ASP A 54 -6.62 8.21 21.75
N GLY A 55 -7.92 7.92 21.62
CA GLY A 55 -8.69 8.19 20.39
C GLY A 55 -8.72 9.67 19.96
N SER A 56 -8.10 10.58 20.71
CA SER A 56 -7.99 12.02 20.42
C SER A 56 -7.21 12.34 19.14
N ASP A 57 -6.30 11.44 18.73
CA ASP A 57 -5.45 11.67 17.57
C ASP A 57 -6.03 11.05 16.28
N LEU A 58 -7.11 10.27 16.35
CA LEU A 58 -7.72 9.68 15.17
C LEU A 58 -8.54 10.71 14.40
N ILE A 59 -8.20 10.96 13.14
CA ILE A 59 -8.94 11.86 12.22
C ILE A 59 -9.97 11.09 11.41
N ALA A 60 -9.57 9.93 10.87
CA ALA A 60 -10.43 9.08 10.07
C ALA A 60 -9.93 7.63 10.10
N ARG A 61 -10.84 6.68 9.92
CA ARG A 61 -10.53 5.26 9.74
C ARG A 61 -11.56 4.62 8.84
N ASP A 62 -11.11 3.69 8.00
CA ASP A 62 -11.97 2.76 7.29
C ASP A 62 -11.42 1.35 7.43
N ASP A 63 -12.18 0.48 8.11
CA ASP A 63 -11.87 -0.95 8.22
C ASP A 63 -12.53 -1.77 7.10
N PHE A 64 -13.21 -1.12 6.15
CA PHE A 64 -13.87 -1.73 4.99
C PHE A 64 -14.89 -2.82 5.34
N SER A 65 -15.53 -2.71 6.51
CA SER A 65 -16.65 -3.58 6.91
C SER A 65 -18.02 -3.04 6.46
N GLY A 66 -18.13 -1.72 6.26
CA GLY A 66 -19.39 -1.01 6.02
C GLY A 66 -19.68 -0.61 4.57
N GLY A 67 -19.04 -1.26 3.59
CA GLY A 67 -19.18 -0.87 2.18
C GLY A 67 -18.39 0.38 1.80
N THR A 68 -18.73 0.99 0.66
CA THR A 68 -17.91 2.04 0.01
C THR A 68 -18.43 3.46 0.24
N ALA A 69 -19.40 3.67 1.14
CA ALA A 69 -20.08 4.96 1.29
C ALA A 69 -19.13 6.14 1.62
N ARG A 70 -18.03 5.88 2.33
CA ARG A 70 -16.98 6.87 2.65
C ARG A 70 -16.12 7.29 1.45
N TRP A 71 -16.28 6.60 0.33
CA TRP A 71 -15.49 6.81 -0.88
C TRP A 71 -16.38 7.27 -2.02
N LYS A 72 -15.92 8.24 -2.80
CA LYS A 72 -16.46 8.53 -4.13
C LYS A 72 -15.62 7.78 -5.14
N ILE A 73 -16.27 6.92 -5.91
CA ILE A 73 -15.64 6.05 -6.90
C ILE A 73 -15.84 6.65 -8.29
N GLU A 74 -14.76 6.79 -9.02
CA GLU A 74 -14.73 7.23 -10.41
C GLU A 74 -13.99 6.19 -11.24
N GLN A 75 -14.63 5.68 -12.29
CA GLN A 75 -14.13 4.60 -13.12
C GLN A 75 -14.18 4.99 -14.59
N GLN A 76 -13.10 4.67 -15.31
CA GLN A 76 -13.04 4.83 -16.75
C GLN A 76 -13.77 3.70 -17.49
N ASP A 77 -13.86 2.53 -16.87
CA ASP A 77 -14.60 1.39 -17.37
C ASP A 77 -15.50 0.82 -16.27
N ALA A 78 -16.81 0.83 -16.54
CA ALA A 78 -17.84 0.35 -15.62
C ALA A 78 -17.81 -1.18 -15.42
N ALA A 79 -17.07 -1.93 -16.24
CA ALA A 79 -16.86 -3.36 -16.02
C ALA A 79 -15.94 -3.65 -14.82
N GLY A 80 -15.18 -2.66 -14.34
CA GLY A 80 -14.43 -2.78 -13.10
C GLY A 80 -15.33 -2.81 -11.86
N THR A 81 -14.84 -3.40 -10.79
CA THR A 81 -15.54 -3.49 -9.50
C THR A 81 -14.76 -2.81 -8.38
N VAL A 82 -15.50 -2.20 -7.46
CA VAL A 82 -14.97 -1.72 -6.18
C VAL A 82 -15.91 -2.22 -5.09
N THR A 83 -15.39 -3.07 -4.20
CA THR A 83 -16.17 -3.62 -3.09
C THR A 83 -15.42 -3.44 -1.78
N ALA A 84 -16.15 -3.20 -0.70
CA ALA A 84 -15.59 -3.09 0.64
C ALA A 84 -16.34 -4.05 1.55
N THR A 85 -15.70 -5.18 1.88
CA THR A 85 -16.27 -6.23 2.71
C THR A 85 -15.17 -7.03 3.41
N GLY A 86 -15.48 -7.58 4.58
CA GLY A 86 -14.58 -8.50 5.28
C GLY A 86 -13.20 -7.91 5.62
N GLY A 87 -13.10 -6.60 5.83
CA GLY A 87 -11.83 -5.95 6.16
C GLY A 87 -11.03 -5.43 4.95
N VAL A 88 -11.58 -5.54 3.74
CA VAL A 88 -10.83 -5.30 2.49
C VAL A 88 -11.61 -4.39 1.56
N LEU A 89 -10.97 -3.34 1.07
CA LEU A 89 -11.37 -2.62 -0.13
C LEU A 89 -10.70 -3.27 -1.34
N ASP A 90 -11.46 -4.05 -2.10
CA ASP A 90 -11.03 -4.76 -3.29
C ASP A 90 -11.36 -3.94 -4.54
N ILE A 91 -10.31 -3.57 -5.29
CA ILE A 91 -10.36 -2.68 -6.44
C ILE A 91 -9.89 -3.49 -7.65
N VAL A 92 -10.81 -3.90 -8.53
CA VAL A 92 -10.51 -4.64 -9.76
C VAL A 92 -10.92 -3.76 -10.93
N GLN A 93 -9.97 -3.28 -11.71
CA GLN A 93 -10.24 -2.25 -12.72
C GLN A 93 -9.56 -2.62 -14.03
N PRO A 94 -10.30 -2.85 -15.14
CA PRO A 94 -9.70 -3.08 -16.45
C PRO A 94 -9.10 -1.79 -17.06
N SER A 95 -9.45 -0.63 -16.50
CA SER A 95 -9.00 0.70 -16.93
C SER A 95 -8.65 1.59 -15.73
N GLY A 96 -8.62 2.91 -15.88
CA GLY A 96 -8.37 3.85 -14.80
C GLY A 96 -9.48 3.90 -13.75
N ALA A 97 -9.11 4.03 -12.47
CA ALA A 97 -10.06 4.37 -11.42
C ALA A 97 -9.42 5.26 -10.34
N THR A 98 -10.23 6.13 -9.74
CA THR A 98 -9.88 6.98 -8.60
C THR A 98 -10.95 6.88 -7.53
N LEU A 99 -10.53 6.64 -6.29
CA LEU A 99 -11.40 6.52 -5.13
C LEU A 99 -11.05 7.62 -4.15
N TRP A 100 -11.86 8.67 -4.09
CA TRP A 100 -11.69 9.79 -3.17
C TRP A 100 -12.29 9.47 -1.80
N PHE A 101 -11.51 9.60 -0.74
CA PHE A 101 -12.09 9.63 0.61
C PHE A 101 -12.85 10.94 0.78
N ARG A 102 -14.13 10.88 1.16
CA ARG A 102 -15.03 12.06 1.09
C ARG A 102 -14.66 13.19 2.06
N GLN A 103 -14.05 12.85 3.19
CA GLN A 103 -13.62 13.83 4.18
C GLN A 103 -12.23 14.40 3.80
N PRO A 104 -12.07 15.74 3.74
CA PRO A 104 -10.76 16.35 3.62
C PRO A 104 -9.99 16.27 4.95
N PHE A 105 -8.67 16.33 4.86
CA PHE A 105 -7.76 16.41 6.02
C PHE A 105 -7.07 17.78 6.03
N ALA A 106 -6.69 18.25 7.21
CA ALA A 106 -6.02 19.52 7.39
C ALA A 106 -5.05 19.46 8.58
N GLY A 107 -4.04 20.32 8.56
CA GLY A 107 -3.04 20.43 9.63
C GLY A 107 -1.91 19.41 9.50
N ASP A 108 -1.33 19.01 10.62
CA ASP A 108 -0.27 18.01 10.68
C ASP A 108 -0.90 16.63 10.88
N TYR A 109 -0.74 15.76 9.89
CA TYR A 109 -1.38 14.47 9.88
C TYR A 109 -0.54 13.41 9.18
N GLU A 110 -0.90 12.16 9.45
CA GLU A 110 -0.34 10.99 8.80
C GLU A 110 -1.45 10.08 8.28
N ILE A 111 -1.31 9.62 7.04
CA ILE A 111 -2.16 8.62 6.41
C ILE A 111 -1.42 7.29 6.41
N ARG A 112 -2.11 6.21 6.77
CA ARG A 112 -1.62 4.83 6.74
C ARG A 112 -2.61 3.94 6.02
N PHE A 113 -2.10 2.97 5.27
CA PHE A 113 -2.86 1.85 4.74
C PHE A 113 -1.92 0.75 4.27
N THR A 114 -2.44 -0.46 4.12
CA THR A 114 -1.74 -1.58 3.47
C THR A 114 -2.32 -1.81 2.09
N ALA A 115 -1.48 -1.84 1.06
CA ALA A 115 -1.87 -2.15 -0.31
C ALA A 115 -1.21 -3.44 -0.79
N THR A 116 -2.01 -4.39 -1.28
CA THR A 116 -1.53 -5.64 -1.86
C THR A 116 -1.89 -5.66 -3.35
N PRO A 117 -0.91 -5.64 -4.26
CA PRO A 117 -1.17 -5.82 -5.68
C PRO A 117 -1.45 -7.30 -5.95
N ILE A 118 -2.57 -7.59 -6.61
CA ILE A 118 -2.97 -8.95 -6.98
C ILE A 118 -2.78 -9.11 -8.49
N PRO A 119 -2.10 -10.16 -8.98
CA PRO A 119 -2.05 -10.45 -10.41
C PRO A 119 -3.46 -10.60 -10.98
N ALA A 120 -3.75 -9.87 -12.06
CA ALA A 120 -5.03 -9.94 -12.72
C ALA A 120 -4.88 -9.98 -14.24
N THR A 121 -5.80 -10.72 -14.87
CA THR A 121 -5.98 -10.79 -16.31
C THR A 121 -7.29 -10.11 -16.69
N PHE A 122 -7.23 -9.15 -17.60
CA PHE A 122 -8.41 -8.42 -18.07
C PHE A 122 -8.65 -8.77 -19.54
N ALA A 123 -9.73 -9.52 -19.79
CA ALA A 123 -10.15 -9.89 -21.14
C ALA A 123 -10.33 -8.64 -22.02
N GLY A 124 -9.91 -8.73 -23.29
CA GLY A 124 -9.93 -7.59 -24.21
C GLY A 124 -8.78 -6.59 -24.05
N THR A 125 -7.88 -6.81 -23.08
CA THR A 125 -6.63 -6.05 -22.95
C THR A 125 -5.43 -6.94 -23.25
N ARG A 126 -4.25 -6.33 -23.42
CA ARG A 126 -2.97 -7.07 -23.56
C ARG A 126 -2.41 -7.59 -22.23
N PHE A 127 -3.08 -7.32 -21.11
CA PHE A 127 -2.53 -7.56 -19.78
C PHE A 127 -3.01 -8.90 -19.23
N VAL A 128 -2.05 -9.80 -19.06
CA VAL A 128 -2.21 -11.14 -18.48
C VAL A 128 -1.39 -11.20 -17.20
N ASP A 129 -2.01 -11.66 -16.11
CA ASP A 129 -1.44 -11.81 -14.77
C ASP A 129 -0.60 -10.61 -14.32
N ARG A 130 -1.09 -9.40 -14.65
CA ARG A 130 -0.39 -8.14 -14.41
C ARG A 130 -0.61 -7.64 -12.99
N ILE A 131 0.41 -7.03 -12.42
CA ILE A 131 0.28 -5.99 -11.39
C ILE A 131 0.58 -4.60 -11.98
N SER A 132 -0.02 -3.56 -11.43
CA SER A 132 0.20 -2.18 -11.88
C SER A 132 0.60 -1.26 -10.73
N ASP A 133 0.90 -0.01 -11.08
CA ASP A 133 1.13 1.09 -10.15
C ASP A 133 0.07 1.22 -9.06
N LEU A 134 0.58 1.40 -7.85
CA LEU A 134 -0.14 2.00 -6.74
C LEU A 134 0.03 3.52 -6.85
N ASN A 135 -1.04 4.21 -7.21
CA ASN A 135 -1.08 5.66 -7.28
C ASN A 135 -1.94 6.22 -6.14
N MET A 136 -1.56 7.37 -5.63
CA MET A 136 -2.34 8.05 -4.60
C MET A 136 -2.16 9.56 -4.67
N PHE A 137 -3.20 10.27 -4.26
CA PHE A 137 -3.23 11.72 -4.17
C PHE A 137 -3.46 12.14 -2.72
N TRP A 138 -2.83 13.22 -2.27
CA TRP A 138 -3.15 13.84 -0.97
C TRP A 138 -2.99 15.36 -1.04
N ASN A 139 -3.62 16.04 -0.07
CA ASN A 139 -3.83 17.50 -0.08
C ASN A 139 -4.39 17.97 -1.42
N ALA A 140 -5.31 17.19 -1.99
CA ALA A 140 -5.88 17.48 -3.28
C ALA A 140 -6.95 18.55 -3.18
N THR A 141 -6.92 19.57 -4.04
CA THR A 141 -7.98 20.57 -4.20
C THR A 141 -8.21 20.85 -5.68
N ASP A 142 -9.46 20.90 -6.12
CA ASP A 142 -9.81 21.16 -7.51
C ASP A 142 -10.14 22.65 -7.71
N PRO A 143 -9.26 23.45 -8.35
CA PRO A 143 -9.49 24.88 -8.55
C PRO A 143 -10.70 25.19 -9.46
N ARG A 144 -11.28 24.18 -10.12
CA ARG A 144 -12.47 24.33 -10.97
C ARG A 144 -13.78 24.19 -10.19
N THR A 145 -13.71 23.79 -8.92
CA THR A 145 -14.86 23.69 -8.02
C THR A 145 -14.89 24.88 -7.07
N ALA A 146 -16.09 25.33 -6.68
CA ALA A 146 -16.25 26.57 -5.89
C ALA A 146 -15.62 26.48 -4.48
N ASP A 147 -15.59 25.29 -3.90
CA ASP A 147 -15.08 24.98 -2.56
C ASP A 147 -13.76 24.19 -2.59
N GLY A 148 -13.20 23.93 -3.77
CA GLY A 148 -11.99 23.14 -3.94
C GLY A 148 -12.18 21.63 -3.77
N ASP A 149 -13.41 21.14 -3.59
CA ASP A 149 -13.72 19.73 -3.35
C ASP A 149 -13.70 18.89 -4.65
N PRO A 150 -12.68 18.02 -4.89
CA PRO A 150 -12.63 17.18 -6.07
C PRO A 150 -13.76 16.12 -6.10
N THR A 151 -14.41 15.84 -4.97
CA THR A 151 -15.52 14.90 -4.90
C THR A 151 -16.82 15.47 -5.49
N ARG A 152 -16.91 16.80 -5.67
CA ARG A 152 -18.05 17.44 -6.36
C ARG A 152 -17.91 17.48 -7.87
N GLY A 153 -16.68 17.37 -8.39
CA GLY A 153 -16.43 17.26 -9.82
C GLY A 153 -16.96 15.96 -10.40
N THR A 154 -16.90 15.77 -11.72
CA THR A 154 -17.08 14.47 -12.36
C THR A 154 -15.89 14.24 -13.26
N PHE A 155 -15.07 13.24 -12.92
CA PHE A 155 -13.92 12.83 -13.73
C PHE A 155 -14.21 11.49 -14.40
N ASP A 156 -13.62 11.27 -15.56
CA ASP A 156 -13.77 10.05 -16.36
C ASP A 156 -12.91 8.87 -15.84
N GLY A 157 -12.29 9.00 -14.66
CA GLY A 157 -11.39 7.99 -14.09
C GLY A 157 -10.01 7.86 -14.78
N SER A 158 -9.78 8.55 -15.91
CA SER A 158 -8.47 8.60 -16.57
C SER A 158 -7.47 9.42 -15.76
N LEU A 159 -6.17 9.10 -15.85
CA LEU A 159 -5.16 9.82 -15.05
C LEU A 159 -5.07 11.28 -15.45
N ASN A 160 -5.27 11.58 -16.74
CA ASN A 160 -5.14 12.91 -17.29
C ASN A 160 -6.24 13.86 -16.82
N ALA A 161 -7.43 13.35 -16.48
CA ALA A 161 -8.52 14.19 -15.99
C ALA A 161 -8.17 14.92 -14.68
N TYR A 162 -7.20 14.39 -13.91
CA TYR A 162 -6.73 14.94 -12.64
C TYR A 162 -5.49 15.83 -12.77
N ASN A 163 -4.96 16.04 -13.97
CA ASN A 163 -3.80 16.92 -14.18
C ASN A 163 -4.02 18.33 -13.60
N PRO A 164 -5.17 19.00 -13.85
CA PRO A 164 -5.40 20.36 -13.35
C PRO A 164 -5.91 20.41 -11.91
N VAL A 165 -5.81 19.32 -11.15
CA VAL A 165 -6.10 19.30 -9.70
C VAL A 165 -4.81 19.63 -8.95
N ARG A 166 -4.86 20.54 -7.98
CA ARG A 166 -3.71 20.79 -7.08
C ARG A 166 -3.58 19.61 -6.15
N LEU A 167 -2.46 18.89 -6.20
CA LEU A 167 -2.26 17.70 -5.36
C LEU A 167 -0.79 17.32 -5.28
N TYR A 168 -0.45 16.53 -4.27
CA TYR A 168 0.73 15.69 -4.34
C TYR A 168 0.36 14.31 -4.86
N TYR A 169 1.29 13.70 -5.58
CA TYR A 169 1.09 12.42 -6.23
C TYR A 169 2.34 11.56 -6.11
N VAL A 170 2.18 10.36 -5.58
CA VAL A 170 3.17 9.29 -5.76
C VAL A 170 2.60 8.28 -6.74
N GLY A 171 3.41 7.88 -7.71
CA GLY A 171 3.18 6.64 -8.44
C GLY A 171 4.26 5.65 -8.04
N PHE A 172 3.88 4.62 -7.28
CA PHE A 172 4.79 3.61 -6.73
C PHE A 172 4.70 2.33 -7.58
N GLY A 173 5.85 1.87 -8.08
CA GLY A 173 5.89 0.71 -9.00
C GLY A 173 5.27 0.97 -10.38
N ALA A 174 5.31 2.21 -10.85
CA ALA A 174 4.72 2.63 -12.12
C ALA A 174 5.50 2.18 -13.35
N ASN A 175 4.82 2.26 -14.50
CA ASN A 175 5.34 1.87 -15.81
C ASN A 175 5.84 0.41 -15.84
N GLY A 176 5.09 -0.49 -15.19
CA GLY A 176 5.50 -1.89 -15.04
C GLY A 176 6.71 -2.04 -14.11
N ASN A 177 6.67 -1.37 -12.95
CA ASN A 177 7.75 -1.38 -11.95
C ASN A 177 9.09 -0.79 -12.44
N THR A 178 9.12 0.02 -13.50
CA THR A 178 10.37 0.69 -13.92
C THR A 178 10.57 2.06 -13.29
N THR A 179 9.55 2.62 -12.64
CA THR A 179 9.64 3.96 -12.02
C THR A 179 8.84 4.07 -10.73
N THR A 180 9.35 4.83 -9.77
CA THR A 180 8.61 5.29 -8.58
C THR A 180 8.85 6.77 -8.41
N ARG A 181 7.82 7.61 -8.49
CA ARG A 181 8.00 9.07 -8.70
C ARG A 181 7.07 9.90 -7.82
N LEU A 182 7.62 10.97 -7.24
CA LEU A 182 6.91 12.01 -6.51
C LEU A 182 6.66 13.21 -7.41
N ARG A 183 5.43 13.71 -7.42
CA ARG A 183 4.98 14.87 -8.19
C ARG A 183 4.15 15.81 -7.35
N ARG A 184 4.05 17.05 -7.83
CA ARG A 184 3.17 18.10 -7.29
C ARG A 184 2.43 18.73 -8.45
N ASN A 185 1.15 18.44 -8.63
CA ASN A 185 0.35 19.14 -9.61
C ASN A 185 0.00 20.52 -9.02
N ASP A 186 0.16 21.58 -9.81
CA ASP A 186 -0.02 22.97 -9.39
C ASP A 186 -1.39 23.57 -9.72
N GLY A 187 -2.27 22.75 -10.30
CA GLY A 187 -3.55 23.17 -10.86
C GLY A 187 -3.50 23.50 -12.36
N THR A 188 -2.31 23.42 -12.97
CA THR A 188 -2.14 23.39 -14.43
C THR A 188 -2.03 21.94 -14.92
N ASP A 189 -2.01 21.73 -16.24
CA ASP A 189 -1.85 20.40 -16.82
C ASP A 189 -0.40 19.86 -16.78
N SER A 190 0.55 20.61 -16.21
CA SER A 190 2.00 20.36 -16.37
C SER A 190 2.58 19.21 -15.53
N ARG A 191 1.83 18.66 -14.57
CA ARG A 191 2.21 17.50 -13.70
C ARG A 191 3.70 17.40 -13.32
N PRO A 192 4.33 18.46 -12.80
CA PRO A 192 5.77 18.48 -12.65
C PRO A 192 6.26 17.41 -11.68
N GLN A 193 7.37 16.77 -12.04
CA GLN A 193 8.06 15.79 -11.21
C GLN A 193 8.98 16.49 -10.22
N ILE A 194 8.87 16.14 -8.94
CA ILE A 194 9.79 16.62 -7.91
C ILE A 194 11.08 15.79 -7.97
N THR A 195 10.93 14.47 -7.87
CA THR A 195 12.02 13.51 -7.94
C THR A 195 11.47 12.10 -8.23
N GLY A 196 12.35 11.14 -8.46
CA GLY A 196 11.96 9.75 -8.67
C GLY A 196 13.11 8.77 -8.66
N TYR A 197 12.72 7.51 -8.56
CA TYR A 197 13.54 6.35 -8.85
C TYR A 197 13.18 5.81 -10.22
N ALA A 198 14.17 5.41 -11.00
CA ALA A 198 13.92 4.83 -12.31
C ALA A 198 14.93 3.75 -12.68
N ALA A 199 14.46 2.75 -13.43
CA ALA A 199 15.32 1.82 -14.14
C ALA A 199 16.00 2.56 -15.30
N PRO A 200 17.20 2.12 -15.76
CA PRO A 200 17.95 2.83 -16.79
C PRO A 200 17.16 3.18 -18.06
N GLY A 201 16.28 2.28 -18.52
CA GLY A 201 15.46 2.49 -19.72
C GLY A 201 14.26 3.43 -19.55
N SER A 202 13.96 3.89 -18.34
CA SER A 202 12.84 4.81 -18.05
C SER A 202 13.28 6.10 -17.36
N ALA A 203 14.57 6.24 -17.08
CA ALA A 203 15.14 7.36 -16.34
C ALA A 203 15.08 8.66 -17.14
N THR A 204 14.84 9.76 -16.42
CA THR A 204 14.84 11.13 -16.88
C THR A 204 15.73 11.98 -15.98
N ALA A 205 16.01 13.22 -16.38
CA ALA A 205 16.81 14.15 -15.57
C ALA A 205 16.17 14.49 -14.20
N ASP A 206 14.87 14.23 -14.03
CA ASP A 206 14.15 14.45 -12.79
C ASP A 206 14.13 13.22 -11.87
N ASP A 207 14.65 12.06 -12.28
CA ASP A 207 14.75 10.86 -11.43
C ASP A 207 15.99 10.92 -10.52
N ARG A 208 16.04 11.95 -9.68
CA ARG A 208 17.21 12.28 -8.84
C ARG A 208 17.30 11.45 -7.55
N ALA A 209 16.31 10.62 -7.25
CA ALA A 209 16.30 9.81 -6.02
C ALA A 209 17.12 8.52 -6.16
N GLY A 210 17.31 8.01 -7.38
CA GLY A 210 18.24 6.92 -7.67
C GLY A 210 17.67 5.81 -8.57
N ALA A 211 18.32 4.65 -8.56
CA ALA A 211 17.85 3.48 -9.29
C ALA A 211 16.69 2.79 -8.56
N MET A 212 15.88 2.02 -9.29
CA MET A 212 14.87 1.15 -8.68
C MET A 212 15.53 0.11 -7.77
N THR A 213 14.89 -0.16 -6.63
CA THR A 213 15.33 -1.15 -5.63
C THR A 213 14.12 -1.96 -5.16
N ALA A 214 14.35 -3.00 -4.35
CA ALA A 214 13.25 -3.72 -3.71
C ALA A 214 12.36 -2.80 -2.84
N ALA A 215 12.92 -1.74 -2.23
CA ALA A 215 12.17 -0.80 -1.41
C ALA A 215 11.29 0.16 -2.24
N THR A 216 11.52 0.25 -3.55
CA THR A 216 10.80 1.15 -4.46
C THR A 216 9.99 0.42 -5.52
N THR A 217 9.81 -0.89 -5.37
CA THR A 217 9.17 -1.79 -6.35
C THR A 217 8.01 -2.55 -5.71
N LEU A 218 6.91 -2.72 -6.46
CA LEU A 218 5.80 -3.59 -6.04
C LEU A 218 6.11 -5.05 -6.35
N VAL A 219 5.72 -5.95 -5.44
CA VAL A 219 5.83 -7.40 -5.64
C VAL A 219 4.44 -8.03 -5.58
N ALA A 220 4.13 -8.88 -6.56
CA ALA A 220 2.84 -9.54 -6.66
C ALA A 220 2.49 -10.30 -5.38
N GLY A 221 1.27 -10.09 -4.88
CA GLY A 221 0.76 -10.71 -3.66
C GLY A 221 1.40 -10.25 -2.36
N GLN A 222 2.43 -9.40 -2.40
CA GLN A 222 3.12 -8.92 -1.20
C GLN A 222 2.51 -7.60 -0.71
N PRO A 223 2.08 -7.52 0.56
CA PRO A 223 1.55 -6.27 1.11
C PRO A 223 2.64 -5.20 1.19
N THR A 224 2.27 -3.97 0.82
CA THR A 224 3.08 -2.77 1.00
C THR A 224 2.38 -1.87 2.02
N ARG A 225 3.01 -1.66 3.18
CA ARG A 225 2.55 -0.68 4.18
C ARG A 225 2.94 0.72 3.72
N VAL A 226 1.97 1.55 3.38
CA VAL A 226 2.16 2.93 2.99
C VAL A 226 1.96 3.83 4.20
N ARG A 227 2.86 4.80 4.37
CA ARG A 227 2.72 5.87 5.36
C ARG A 227 3.06 7.20 4.71
N ILE A 228 2.17 8.18 4.83
CA ILE A 228 2.29 9.51 4.23
C ILE A 228 2.19 10.53 5.35
N VAL A 229 3.23 11.31 5.57
CA VAL A 229 3.26 12.41 6.53
C VAL A 229 3.07 13.72 5.77
N SER A 230 2.12 14.54 6.22
CA SER A 230 1.97 15.93 5.79
C SER A 230 2.00 16.83 7.03
N ARG A 231 2.92 17.80 7.05
CA ARG A 231 3.17 18.61 8.24
C ARG A 231 3.68 20.00 7.92
N ALA A 232 3.68 20.88 8.92
CA ALA A 232 4.44 22.12 8.88
C ALA A 232 5.93 21.83 8.95
N ALA A 233 6.68 22.60 8.16
CA ALA A 233 8.11 22.76 8.41
C ALA A 233 8.31 23.37 9.80
N THR A 234 9.32 22.88 10.50
CA THR A 234 9.79 23.44 11.77
C THR A 234 11.24 23.90 11.62
N ALA A 235 11.76 24.63 12.59
CA ALA A 235 13.16 25.05 12.57
C ALA A 235 14.14 23.85 12.55
N GLY A 236 13.76 22.71 13.13
CA GLY A 236 14.58 21.50 13.17
C GLY A 236 14.30 20.49 12.05
N ASP A 237 13.20 20.68 11.30
CA ASP A 237 12.78 19.78 10.25
C ASP A 237 12.05 20.53 9.12
N PRO A 238 12.72 20.83 8.00
CA PRO A 238 12.11 21.56 6.90
C PRO A 238 11.17 20.70 6.04
N ALA A 239 11.15 19.37 6.22
CA ALA A 239 10.33 18.50 5.37
C ALA A 239 8.84 18.69 5.67
N THR A 240 8.09 19.12 4.66
CA THR A 240 6.64 19.31 4.74
C THR A 240 5.87 18.05 4.33
N LEU A 241 6.54 17.12 3.65
CA LEU A 241 6.00 15.79 3.39
C LEU A 241 7.05 14.69 3.47
N ARG A 242 6.61 13.50 3.88
CA ARG A 242 7.37 12.26 3.74
C ARG A 242 6.48 11.13 3.29
N TRP A 243 7.04 10.21 2.51
CA TRP A 243 6.35 9.03 2.03
C TRP A 243 7.22 7.79 2.28
N TYR A 244 6.61 6.76 2.86
CA TYR A 244 7.28 5.53 3.25
C TYR A 244 6.57 4.31 2.65
N ALA A 245 7.36 3.30 2.28
CA ALA A 245 6.90 1.96 1.96
C ALA A 245 7.60 0.96 2.89
N ASN A 246 6.82 0.12 3.59
CA ASN A 246 7.35 -0.89 4.52
C ASN A 246 8.36 -0.30 5.52
N ASP A 247 8.00 0.87 6.08
CA ASP A 247 8.81 1.65 7.02
C ASP A 247 10.10 2.27 6.45
N ALA A 248 10.46 1.96 5.21
CA ALA A 248 11.56 2.62 4.50
C ALA A 248 11.11 3.99 3.96
N LEU A 249 11.88 5.04 4.27
CA LEU A 249 11.67 6.38 3.73
C LEU A 249 12.01 6.37 2.22
N VAL A 250 11.01 6.63 1.38
CA VAL A 250 11.20 6.68 -0.08
C VAL A 250 11.30 8.13 -0.57
N PHE A 251 10.49 9.02 -0.02
CA PHE A 251 10.55 10.44 -0.36
C PHE A 251 10.48 11.32 0.89
N SER A 252 11.29 12.38 0.90
CA SER A 252 11.22 13.50 1.82
C SER A 252 11.34 14.78 1.01
N TYR A 253 10.41 15.72 1.17
CA TYR A 253 10.41 16.95 0.41
C TYR A 253 10.04 18.15 1.28
N ALA A 254 10.81 19.23 1.13
CA ALA A 254 10.57 20.52 1.74
C ALA A 254 9.96 21.44 0.68
N ASP A 255 8.64 21.40 0.56
CA ASP A 255 7.91 22.29 -0.34
C ASP A 255 7.94 23.73 0.22
N PRO A 256 8.45 24.73 -0.52
CA PRO A 256 8.44 26.13 -0.08
C PRO A 256 7.03 26.74 -0.05
N SER A 257 6.04 26.09 -0.66
CA SER A 257 4.63 26.52 -0.68
C SER A 257 3.74 25.29 -0.57
N PRO A 258 3.73 24.63 0.60
CA PRO A 258 3.12 23.32 0.77
C PRO A 258 1.60 23.40 0.68
N TYR A 259 0.97 22.38 0.08
CA TYR A 259 -0.44 22.12 0.30
C TYR A 259 -0.59 21.47 1.68
N ARG A 260 -1.47 22.03 2.51
CA ARG A 260 -1.60 21.68 3.94
C ARG A 260 -2.95 21.12 4.34
N GLU A 261 -3.85 21.06 3.37
CA GLU A 261 -5.18 20.50 3.51
C GLU A 261 -5.69 20.03 2.16
N GLY A 262 -6.72 19.20 2.19
CA GLY A 262 -7.44 18.73 1.02
C GLY A 262 -7.80 17.25 1.11
N TRP A 263 -8.15 16.68 -0.03
CA TRP A 263 -8.67 15.33 -0.12
C TRP A 263 -7.57 14.30 -0.39
N PHE A 264 -7.83 13.08 0.06
CA PHE A 264 -7.03 11.89 -0.26
C PHE A 264 -7.74 11.05 -1.32
N ALA A 265 -6.97 10.47 -2.23
CA ALA A 265 -7.48 9.48 -3.16
C ALA A 265 -6.50 8.32 -3.36
N LEU A 266 -7.07 7.12 -3.49
CA LEU A 266 -6.42 5.97 -4.10
C LEU A 266 -6.64 6.04 -5.60
N ARG A 267 -5.65 5.63 -6.38
CA ARG A 267 -5.76 5.59 -7.83
C ARG A 267 -5.06 4.36 -8.39
N THR A 268 -5.60 3.85 -9.50
CA THR A 268 -4.91 2.82 -10.27
C THR A 268 -5.27 2.86 -11.77
N THR A 269 -4.57 2.07 -12.57
CA THR A 269 -4.78 1.91 -14.01
C THR A 269 -4.61 0.44 -14.41
N THR A 270 -5.67 -0.19 -14.91
CA THR A 270 -5.68 -1.59 -15.35
C THR A 270 -4.98 -2.54 -14.36
N SER A 271 -5.61 -2.76 -13.22
CA SER A 271 -4.99 -3.43 -12.08
C SER A 271 -6.01 -4.09 -11.15
N HIS A 272 -5.48 -4.92 -10.24
CA HIS A 272 -6.20 -5.40 -9.07
C HIS A 272 -5.40 -5.09 -7.81
N PHE A 273 -6.02 -4.37 -6.87
CA PHE A 273 -5.47 -4.09 -5.55
C PHE A 273 -6.44 -4.45 -4.45
N GLN A 274 -5.88 -4.92 -3.34
CA GLN A 274 -6.58 -5.02 -2.07
C GLN A 274 -5.99 -4.02 -1.09
N ILE A 275 -6.85 -3.18 -0.52
CA ILE A 275 -6.47 -2.17 0.47
C ILE A 275 -7.05 -2.56 1.83
N ARG A 276 -6.25 -2.41 2.89
CA ARG A 276 -6.60 -2.71 4.28
C ARG A 276 -6.10 -1.60 5.19
N ASP A 277 -6.66 -1.56 6.40
CA ASP A 277 -6.17 -0.76 7.51
C ASP A 277 -6.01 0.74 7.20
N PHE A 278 -6.98 1.35 6.49
CA PHE A 278 -6.93 2.77 6.18
C PHE A 278 -7.17 3.59 7.45
N GLU A 279 -6.20 4.43 7.79
CA GLU A 279 -6.23 5.25 8.99
C GLU A 279 -5.57 6.60 8.74
N VAL A 280 -6.12 7.65 9.33
CA VAL A 280 -5.55 8.99 9.33
C VAL A 280 -5.48 9.48 10.75
N ARG A 281 -4.29 9.91 11.18
CA ARG A 281 -4.04 10.41 12.53
C ARG A 281 -3.45 11.80 12.50
N ARG A 282 -3.74 12.59 13.53
CA ARG A 282 -3.05 13.84 13.83
C ARG A 282 -1.63 13.52 14.28
N LEU A 283 -0.68 14.33 13.82
CA LEU A 283 0.68 14.30 14.33
C LEU A 283 0.78 15.24 15.53
N ALA A 284 1.52 14.81 16.56
CA ALA A 284 1.80 15.66 17.70
C ALA A 284 2.54 16.93 17.25
N PRO A 285 2.26 18.11 17.83
CA PRO A 285 3.00 19.32 17.51
C PRO A 285 4.50 19.10 17.71
N GLY A 286 5.30 19.31 16.66
CA GLY A 286 6.76 19.19 16.72
C GLY A 286 7.36 17.79 16.53
N ALA A 287 6.55 16.74 16.30
CA ALA A 287 7.02 15.42 15.86
C ALA A 287 7.44 15.45 14.40
#